data_AF-A0A6P0X5Q8-F1
#
_entry.id   AF-A0A6P0X5Q8-F1
#
_cell.length_a   1.000
_cell.length_b   1.000
_cell.length_c   1.000
_cell.angle_alpha   90.00
_cell.angle_beta   90.00
_cell.angle_gamma   90.00
#
_symmetry.space_group_name_H-M   'P 1'
#
loop_
_entity.id
_entity.type
_entity.pdbx_description
1 polymer ?
#
loop_
_entity_poly.entity_id
_entity_poly.type
_entity_poly.pdbx_seq_one_letter_code
_entity_poly.pdbx_strand_id
1 'polypeptide(L)'
;MAVTLKASQEGLNLVDSARRRKGWRATASIWCDTAGTSVATLKRFRQGKAIQQDAFMGICQAVGVNWEEIIDETPAQTTQTGIDFFAYDDVWVGRENLVAQLQEKIEGACRALIVLGITGIGKTALAERLAVELKDDWLQGNWHNFLQENFDDEAQSSDFGSVAARWLEKWGEPITPDDRKDTQRLLYRLVRHLRENRRLVLMDSLENILQGNEEEGWSDFTDEWWVKFFQSL
;
A
#
# COMPACT_ATOMS: atom_id res chain seq x y z
N MET A 1 -16.46 -9.46 -8.98
CA MET A 1 -15.98 -8.10 -8.68
C MET A 1 -16.57 -7.74 -7.31
N ALA A 2 -15.75 -7.38 -6.33
CA ALA A 2 -16.25 -6.98 -5.02
C ALA A 2 -16.78 -5.55 -5.09
N VAL A 3 -17.99 -5.31 -4.57
CA VAL A 3 -18.55 -3.95 -4.47
C VAL A 3 -17.77 -3.20 -3.39
N THR A 4 -17.31 -1.99 -3.69
CA THR A 4 -16.63 -1.12 -2.73
C THR A 4 -17.49 0.10 -2.41
N LEU A 5 -17.43 0.54 -1.14
CA LEU A 5 -18.16 1.69 -0.62
C LEU A 5 -17.18 2.69 -0.02
N LYS A 6 -17.49 3.98 -0.17
CA LYS A 6 -16.73 5.09 0.38
C LYS A 6 -17.62 5.87 1.34
N ALA A 7 -17.06 6.33 2.46
CA ALA A 7 -17.78 7.14 3.43
C ALA A 7 -17.66 8.62 3.08
N SER A 8 -18.75 9.38 3.22
CA SER A 8 -18.75 10.84 3.13
C SER A 8 -17.99 11.45 4.31
N GLN A 9 -17.56 12.70 4.18
CA GLN A 9 -16.86 13.38 5.29
C GLN A 9 -17.75 13.53 6.54
N GLU A 10 -19.05 13.76 6.33
CA GLU A 10 -20.05 13.79 7.41
C GLU A 10 -20.21 12.40 8.04
N GLY A 11 -20.26 11.35 7.22
CA GLY A 11 -20.31 9.97 7.67
C GLY A 11 -19.11 9.55 8.51
N LEU A 12 -17.89 9.96 8.11
CA LEU A 12 -16.67 9.75 8.89
C LEU A 12 -16.72 10.42 10.26
N ASN A 13 -17.21 11.67 10.32
CA ASN A 13 -17.37 12.40 11.58
C ASN A 13 -18.38 11.72 12.51
N LEU A 14 -19.45 11.18 11.93
CA LEU A 14 -20.48 10.45 12.67
C LEU A 14 -19.94 9.14 13.26
N VAL A 15 -19.18 8.38 12.48
CA VAL A 15 -18.50 7.17 12.94
C VAL A 15 -17.42 7.48 13.98
N ASP A 16 -16.63 8.55 13.79
CA ASP A 16 -15.61 8.99 14.77
C ASP A 16 -16.25 9.41 16.10
N SER A 17 -17.41 10.06 16.06
CA SER A 17 -18.16 10.42 17.27
C SER A 17 -18.76 9.19 17.95
N ALA A 18 -19.24 8.21 17.19
CA ALA A 18 -19.80 6.97 17.71
C ALA A 18 -18.73 6.10 18.41
N ARG A 19 -17.55 5.92 17.80
CA ARG A 19 -16.46 5.16 18.45
C ARG A 19 -15.98 5.82 19.73
N ARG A 20 -15.91 7.17 19.77
CA ARG A 20 -15.46 7.92 20.95
C ARG A 20 -16.44 7.75 22.11
N ARG A 21 -17.75 7.70 21.84
CA ARG A 21 -18.77 7.38 22.86
C ARG A 21 -18.59 5.98 23.47
N LYS A 22 -18.00 5.05 22.72
CA LYS A 22 -17.60 3.71 23.23
C LYS A 22 -16.25 3.68 23.93
N GLY A 23 -15.53 4.80 24.00
CA GLY A 23 -14.18 4.88 24.56
C GLY A 23 -13.11 4.24 23.67
N TRP A 24 -13.42 3.94 22.40
CA TRP A 24 -12.51 3.22 21.52
C TRP A 24 -11.50 4.17 20.86
N ARG A 25 -10.23 3.79 20.93
CA ARG A 25 -9.16 4.42 20.16
C ARG A 25 -9.35 4.11 18.67
N ALA A 26 -8.69 4.92 17.85
CA ALA A 26 -8.96 4.99 16.42
C ALA A 26 -8.42 3.76 15.64
N THR A 27 -7.55 2.99 16.28
CA THR A 27 -6.96 1.72 15.83
C THR A 27 -7.15 0.63 16.90
N ALA A 28 -8.19 0.74 17.73
CA ALA A 28 -8.38 -0.22 18.81
C ALA A 28 -8.65 -1.64 18.25
N SER A 29 -7.94 -2.64 18.78
CA SER A 29 -8.14 -4.05 18.38
C SER A 29 -9.60 -4.47 18.50
N ILE A 30 -10.27 -4.06 19.58
CA ILE A 30 -11.70 -4.32 19.80
C ILE A 30 -12.59 -3.85 18.64
N TRP A 31 -12.24 -2.75 17.97
CA TRP A 31 -13.01 -2.25 16.84
C TRP A 31 -12.76 -3.11 15.59
N CYS A 32 -11.52 -3.54 15.37
CA CYS A 32 -11.15 -4.44 14.28
C CYS A 32 -11.83 -5.81 14.44
N ASP A 33 -11.74 -6.39 15.63
CA ASP A 33 -12.31 -7.69 15.97
C ASP A 33 -13.83 -7.68 15.83
N THR A 34 -14.49 -6.64 16.33
CA THR A 34 -15.96 -6.50 16.24
C THR A 34 -16.43 -6.28 14.81
N ALA A 35 -15.64 -5.59 13.98
CA ALA A 35 -15.95 -5.33 12.59
C ALA A 35 -15.54 -6.45 11.63
N GLY A 36 -14.86 -7.50 12.12
CA GLY A 36 -14.36 -8.60 11.30
C GLY A 36 -13.35 -8.16 10.24
N THR A 37 -12.52 -7.16 10.55
CA THR A 37 -11.64 -6.50 9.58
C THR A 37 -10.24 -6.25 10.15
N SER A 38 -9.29 -5.88 9.29
CA SER A 38 -7.91 -5.52 9.70
C SER A 38 -7.76 -4.05 10.10
N VAL A 39 -6.72 -3.74 10.89
CA VAL A 39 -6.32 -2.36 11.23
C VAL A 39 -6.06 -1.53 9.97
N ALA A 40 -5.43 -2.12 8.96
CA ALA A 40 -5.18 -1.49 7.66
C ALA A 40 -6.48 -1.07 6.96
N THR A 41 -7.50 -1.95 6.94
CA THR A 41 -8.81 -1.64 6.37
C THR A 41 -9.52 -0.53 7.15
N LEU A 42 -9.39 -0.55 8.48
CA LEU A 42 -9.98 0.44 9.36
C LEU A 42 -9.30 1.83 9.20
N LYS A 43 -7.99 1.84 8.97
CA LYS A 43 -7.21 3.02 8.57
C LYS A 43 -7.68 3.56 7.23
N ARG A 44 -7.87 2.70 6.20
CA ARG A 44 -8.43 3.09 4.88
C ARG A 44 -9.82 3.70 5.01
N PHE A 45 -10.73 3.05 5.75
CA PHE A 45 -12.07 3.57 6.00
C PHE A 45 -12.01 4.97 6.61
N ARG A 46 -11.23 5.16 7.69
CA ARG A 46 -11.12 6.45 8.39
C ARG A 46 -10.46 7.56 7.56
N GLN A 47 -9.71 7.19 6.52
CA GLN A 47 -9.13 8.12 5.56
C GLN A 47 -10.11 8.47 4.42
N GLY A 48 -11.34 7.97 4.45
CA GLY A 48 -12.35 8.23 3.42
C GLY A 48 -12.11 7.48 2.12
N LYS A 49 -11.43 6.33 2.17
CA LYS A 49 -11.14 5.51 0.99
C LYS A 49 -12.21 4.47 0.77
N ALA A 50 -12.39 4.09 -0.49
CA ALA A 50 -13.26 2.99 -0.83
C ALA A 50 -12.72 1.69 -0.21
N ILE A 51 -13.58 0.94 0.46
CA ILE A 51 -13.27 -0.39 1.00
C ILE A 51 -14.36 -1.38 0.60
N GLN A 52 -14.10 -2.68 0.73
CA GLN A 52 -15.10 -3.70 0.43
C GLN A 52 -16.39 -3.48 1.24
N GLN A 53 -17.54 -3.67 0.60
CA GLN A 53 -18.86 -3.46 1.19
C GLN A 53 -19.03 -4.19 2.53
N ASP A 54 -18.61 -5.45 2.63
CA ASP A 54 -18.74 -6.23 3.87
C ASP A 54 -17.95 -5.60 5.03
N ALA A 55 -16.72 -5.17 4.76
CA ALA A 55 -15.88 -4.47 5.74
C ALA A 55 -16.46 -3.10 6.11
N PHE A 56 -17.03 -2.37 5.14
CA PHE A 56 -17.69 -1.10 5.35
C PHE A 56 -18.88 -1.24 6.30
N MET A 57 -19.77 -2.20 6.01
CA MET A 57 -20.93 -2.51 6.84
C MET A 57 -20.50 -2.95 8.24
N GLY A 58 -19.49 -3.83 8.34
CA GLY A 58 -18.96 -4.31 9.62
C GLY A 58 -18.40 -3.19 10.50
N ILE A 59 -17.63 -2.26 9.93
CA ILE A 59 -17.07 -1.11 10.65
C ILE A 59 -18.17 -0.22 11.23
N CYS A 60 -19.24 0.03 10.46
CA CYS A 60 -20.36 0.88 10.88
C CYS A 60 -21.23 0.21 11.93
N GLN A 61 -21.54 -1.07 11.72
CA GLN A 61 -22.30 -1.88 12.65
C GLN A 61 -21.58 -2.00 14.00
N ALA A 62 -20.25 -2.16 14.00
CA ALA A 62 -19.44 -2.24 15.21
C ALA A 62 -19.56 -1.00 16.10
N VAL A 63 -19.74 0.19 15.52
CA VAL A 63 -19.96 1.44 16.27
C VAL A 63 -21.43 1.80 16.48
N GLY A 64 -22.36 1.05 15.87
CA GLY A 64 -23.81 1.27 15.96
C GLY A 64 -24.31 2.40 15.05
N VAL A 65 -23.70 2.56 13.89
CA VAL A 65 -24.05 3.57 12.88
C VAL A 65 -24.67 2.87 11.68
N ASN A 66 -25.74 3.45 11.13
CA ASN A 66 -26.34 2.96 9.88
C ASN A 66 -25.40 3.26 8.71
N TRP A 67 -24.99 2.22 7.99
CA TRP A 67 -24.01 2.36 6.91
C TRP A 67 -24.57 3.11 5.70
N GLU A 68 -25.88 3.07 5.46
CA GLU A 68 -26.53 3.76 4.33
C GLU A 68 -26.45 5.28 4.47
N GLU A 69 -26.53 5.81 5.70
CA GLU A 69 -26.51 7.25 6.00
C GLU A 69 -25.11 7.87 5.86
N ILE A 70 -24.07 7.05 5.71
CA ILE A 70 -22.69 7.52 5.67
C ILE A 70 -22.05 7.36 4.30
N ILE A 71 -22.72 6.74 3.33
CA ILE A 71 -22.15 6.51 1.99
C ILE A 71 -21.93 7.86 1.33
N ASP A 72 -20.78 8.00 0.68
CA ASP A 72 -20.54 9.07 -0.28
C ASP A 72 -21.27 8.72 -1.58
N GLU A 73 -22.48 9.27 -1.78
CA GLU A 73 -23.27 9.09 -3.01
C GLU A 73 -22.71 9.88 -4.20
N THR A 74 -21.62 10.63 -4.01
CA THR A 74 -20.93 11.28 -5.12
C THR A 74 -20.45 10.18 -6.06
N PRO A 75 -20.86 10.17 -7.34
CA PRO A 75 -20.46 9.12 -8.27
C PRO A 75 -18.94 9.06 -8.28
N ALA A 76 -18.39 7.93 -7.85
CA ALA A 76 -16.98 7.70 -7.77
C ALA A 76 -16.36 8.12 -9.11
N GLN A 77 -15.54 9.17 -9.08
CA GLN A 77 -14.52 9.33 -10.11
C GLN A 77 -13.58 8.16 -9.87
N THR A 78 -13.92 7.00 -10.43
CA THR A 78 -12.98 5.92 -10.68
C THR A 78 -11.78 6.59 -11.33
N THR A 79 -10.69 6.70 -10.59
CA THR A 79 -9.41 7.10 -11.15
C THR A 79 -9.21 6.23 -12.39
N GLN A 80 -9.06 6.88 -13.55
CA GLN A 80 -8.90 6.20 -14.85
C GLN A 80 -7.60 5.37 -14.93
N THR A 81 -6.91 5.19 -13.80
CA THR A 81 -5.70 4.41 -13.62
C THR A 81 -5.97 2.92 -13.38
N GLY A 82 -7.19 2.51 -12.98
CA GLY A 82 -7.45 1.09 -12.65
C GLY A 82 -6.64 0.58 -11.44
N ILE A 83 -5.90 1.46 -10.77
CA ILE A 83 -5.16 1.21 -9.53
C ILE A 83 -5.81 2.04 -8.43
N ASP A 84 -6.21 1.35 -7.35
CA ASP A 84 -6.73 1.97 -6.13
C ASP A 84 -5.58 2.47 -5.25
N PHE A 85 -5.00 3.61 -5.63
CA PHE A 85 -4.05 4.32 -4.78
C PHE A 85 -4.73 4.73 -3.50
N PHE A 86 -4.04 4.53 -2.38
CA PHE A 86 -4.63 4.91 -1.11
C PHE A 86 -4.24 6.33 -0.77
N ALA A 87 -2.97 6.69 -0.72
CA ALA A 87 -2.55 7.98 -0.18
C ALA A 87 -2.71 9.17 -1.14
N TYR A 88 -2.67 8.93 -2.45
CA TYR A 88 -2.79 9.93 -3.51
C TYR A 88 -4.25 10.09 -3.97
N ASP A 89 -4.67 11.35 -4.15
CA ASP A 89 -5.95 11.73 -4.74
C ASP A 89 -5.78 12.94 -5.69
N ASP A 90 -6.84 13.26 -6.43
CA ASP A 90 -6.86 14.32 -7.44
C ASP A 90 -6.75 15.74 -6.85
N VAL A 91 -6.73 15.88 -5.51
CA VAL A 91 -6.59 17.16 -4.79
C VAL A 91 -5.12 17.42 -4.42
N TRP A 92 -4.17 16.61 -4.89
CA TRP A 92 -2.74 16.83 -4.69
C TRP A 92 -2.29 18.22 -5.20
N VAL A 93 -1.58 18.97 -4.35
CA VAL A 93 -1.07 20.31 -4.68
C VAL A 93 0.38 20.47 -4.22
N GLY A 94 1.19 21.14 -5.02
CA GLY A 94 2.58 21.44 -4.69
C GLY A 94 3.54 20.29 -4.99
N ARG A 95 4.84 20.57 -4.74
CA ARG A 95 5.96 19.64 -4.93
C ARG A 95 6.19 19.20 -6.38
N GLU A 96 5.68 19.95 -7.35
CA GLU A 96 5.81 19.68 -8.78
C GLU A 96 7.29 19.59 -9.18
N ASN A 97 8.11 20.52 -8.67
CA ASN A 97 9.56 20.49 -8.90
C ASN A 97 10.24 19.24 -8.30
N LEU A 98 9.79 18.77 -7.14
CA LEU A 98 10.35 17.57 -6.52
C LEU A 98 9.95 16.33 -7.32
N VAL A 99 8.68 16.24 -7.72
CA VAL A 99 8.16 15.16 -8.56
C VAL A 99 8.95 15.07 -9.86
N ALA A 100 9.14 16.19 -10.57
CA ALA A 100 9.92 16.24 -11.80
C ALA A 100 11.37 15.77 -11.60
N GLN A 101 12.04 16.22 -10.53
CA GLN A 101 13.41 15.78 -10.21
C GLN A 101 13.50 14.28 -9.89
N LEU A 102 12.49 13.73 -9.20
CA LEU A 102 12.47 12.30 -8.88
C LEU A 102 12.15 11.45 -10.11
N GLN A 103 11.26 11.93 -10.99
CA GLN A 103 10.97 11.32 -12.27
C GLN A 103 12.23 11.23 -13.13
N GLU A 104 12.96 12.34 -13.32
CA GLU A 104 14.21 12.36 -14.09
C GLU A 104 15.24 11.33 -13.56
N LYS A 105 15.34 11.18 -12.23
CA LYS A 105 16.22 10.17 -11.62
C LYS A 105 15.79 8.75 -11.99
N ILE A 106 14.50 8.44 -11.90
CA ILE A 106 13.95 7.11 -12.22
C ILE A 106 14.09 6.79 -13.70
N GLU A 107 13.84 7.76 -14.57
CA GLU A 107 13.99 7.60 -16.02
C GLU A 107 15.44 7.38 -16.47
N GLY A 108 16.39 7.87 -15.67
CA GLY A 108 17.82 7.59 -15.84
C GLY A 108 18.24 6.18 -15.41
N ALA A 109 19.36 6.08 -14.69
CA ALA A 109 19.95 4.81 -14.26
C ALA A 109 19.59 4.42 -12.82
N CYS A 110 18.57 5.04 -12.22
CA CYS A 110 18.18 4.75 -10.84
C CYS A 110 17.45 3.41 -10.76
N ARG A 111 18.02 2.46 -10.00
CA ARG A 111 17.39 1.16 -9.71
C ARG A 111 16.63 1.13 -8.39
N ALA A 112 17.02 2.00 -7.46
CA ALA A 112 16.42 2.10 -6.15
C ALA A 112 16.37 3.57 -5.73
N LEU A 113 15.17 4.03 -5.36
CA LEU A 113 14.93 5.36 -4.82
C LEU A 113 14.35 5.20 -3.41
N ILE A 114 15.02 5.79 -2.42
CA ILE A 114 14.56 5.76 -1.02
C ILE A 114 13.97 7.14 -0.68
N VAL A 115 12.72 7.16 -0.23
CA VAL A 115 12.02 8.38 0.20
C VAL A 115 11.96 8.41 1.72
N LEU A 116 12.73 9.31 2.33
CA LEU A 116 12.78 9.52 3.78
C LEU A 116 12.04 10.78 4.18
N GLY A 117 11.59 10.83 5.43
CA GLY A 117 10.93 12.00 6.01
C GLY A 117 10.03 11.65 7.18
N ILE A 118 9.60 12.68 7.90
CA ILE A 118 8.75 12.52 9.08
C ILE A 118 7.37 11.90 8.72
N THR A 119 6.70 11.33 9.71
CA THR A 119 5.34 10.79 9.56
C THR A 119 4.36 11.89 9.15
N GLY A 120 3.41 11.56 8.26
CA GLY A 120 2.39 12.51 7.81
C GLY A 120 2.84 13.56 6.79
N ILE A 121 4.13 13.64 6.45
CA ILE A 121 4.64 14.60 5.45
C ILE A 121 4.22 14.28 4.00
N GLY A 122 3.48 13.19 3.78
CA GLY A 122 3.00 12.78 2.46
C GLY A 122 4.00 11.96 1.63
N LYS A 123 4.81 11.09 2.26
CA LYS A 123 5.76 10.21 1.54
C LYS A 123 5.06 9.22 0.62
N THR A 124 4.08 8.48 1.14
CA THR A 124 3.30 7.51 0.36
C THR A 124 2.56 8.20 -0.78
N ALA A 125 1.91 9.33 -0.51
CA ALA A 125 1.22 10.11 -1.54
C ALA A 125 2.17 10.64 -2.62
N LEU A 126 3.39 11.06 -2.25
CA LEU A 126 4.44 11.44 -3.22
C LEU A 126 4.87 10.25 -4.09
N ALA A 127 5.04 9.06 -3.51
CA ALA A 127 5.44 7.86 -4.25
C ALA A 127 4.34 7.40 -5.21
N GLU A 128 3.07 7.45 -4.79
CA GLU A 128 1.92 7.14 -5.65
C GLU A 128 1.75 8.19 -6.75
N ARG A 129 1.88 9.49 -6.44
CA ARG A 129 1.89 10.56 -7.45
C ARG A 129 2.97 10.35 -8.51
N LEU A 130 4.16 9.94 -8.08
CA LEU A 130 5.28 9.65 -8.97
C LEU A 130 4.99 8.46 -9.89
N ALA A 131 4.33 7.41 -9.38
CA ALA A 131 3.88 6.30 -10.22
C ALA A 131 2.90 6.76 -11.30
N VAL A 132 2.01 7.71 -10.98
CA VAL A 132 1.10 8.32 -11.97
C VAL A 132 1.85 9.09 -13.05
N GLU A 133 2.88 9.88 -12.71
CA GLU A 133 3.69 10.57 -13.73
C GLU A 133 4.44 9.60 -14.65
N LEU A 134 4.96 8.52 -14.08
CA LEU A 134 5.71 7.51 -14.82
C LEU A 134 4.82 6.60 -15.68
N LYS A 135 3.50 6.70 -15.54
CA LYS A 135 2.55 5.80 -16.19
C LYS A 135 2.72 5.79 -17.69
N ASP A 136 2.59 6.94 -18.35
CA ASP A 136 2.44 6.97 -19.79
C ASP A 136 3.78 6.79 -20.50
N ASP A 137 4.82 7.53 -20.10
CA ASP A 137 6.11 7.50 -20.79
C ASP A 137 7.01 6.33 -20.33
N TRP A 138 7.17 6.12 -19.02
CA TRP A 138 8.15 5.17 -18.50
C TRP A 138 7.60 3.74 -18.41
N LEU A 139 6.37 3.58 -17.89
CA LEU A 139 5.63 2.32 -17.81
C LEU A 139 4.87 1.98 -19.10
N GLN A 140 4.87 2.87 -20.11
CA GLN A 140 4.22 2.68 -21.42
C GLN A 140 2.71 2.43 -21.30
N GLY A 141 2.06 3.10 -20.34
CA GLY A 141 0.65 2.94 -20.01
C GLY A 141 0.28 1.59 -19.39
N ASN A 142 1.25 0.70 -19.14
CA ASN A 142 0.99 -0.65 -18.70
C ASN A 142 1.13 -0.79 -17.17
N TRP A 143 0.01 -0.67 -16.47
CA TRP A 143 -0.04 -0.85 -15.02
C TRP A 143 0.30 -2.25 -14.53
N HIS A 144 0.30 -3.27 -15.40
CA HIS A 144 0.83 -4.59 -15.03
C HIS A 144 2.34 -4.56 -14.70
N ASN A 145 3.05 -3.51 -15.13
CA ASN A 145 4.46 -3.29 -14.77
C ASN A 145 4.66 -2.61 -13.41
N PHE A 146 3.57 -2.16 -12.77
CA PHE A 146 3.61 -1.55 -11.46
C PHE A 146 3.17 -2.55 -10.39
N LEU A 147 3.84 -2.52 -9.25
CA LEU A 147 3.46 -3.27 -8.07
C LEU A 147 3.63 -2.39 -6.83
N GLN A 148 2.62 -2.42 -5.95
CA GLN A 148 2.71 -1.82 -4.63
C GLN A 148 2.72 -2.93 -3.57
N GLU A 149 3.67 -2.84 -2.65
CA GLU A 149 3.80 -3.71 -1.48
C GLU A 149 3.85 -2.83 -0.24
N ASN A 150 2.93 -3.07 0.70
CA ASN A 150 2.82 -2.30 1.93
C ASN A 150 3.15 -3.21 3.12
N PHE A 151 4.25 -2.92 3.81
CA PHE A 151 4.71 -3.70 4.95
C PHE A 151 4.01 -3.34 6.28
N ASP A 152 3.05 -2.42 6.27
CA ASP A 152 2.12 -2.15 7.39
C ASP A 152 0.90 -3.10 7.39
N ASP A 153 0.74 -3.95 6.36
CA ASP A 153 -0.35 -4.92 6.29
C ASP A 153 -0.02 -6.21 7.06
N GLU A 154 -0.40 -6.27 8.33
CA GLU A 154 -0.23 -7.43 9.20
C GLU A 154 -0.93 -8.71 8.70
N ALA A 155 -1.86 -8.61 7.73
CA ALA A 155 -2.50 -9.78 7.15
C ALA A 155 -1.57 -10.54 6.17
N GLN A 156 -0.47 -9.93 5.74
CA GLN A 156 0.47 -10.51 4.79
C GLN A 156 1.83 -10.75 5.45
N SER A 157 2.46 -11.88 5.11
CA SER A 157 3.84 -12.11 5.54
C SER A 157 4.79 -11.14 4.85
N SER A 158 5.73 -10.62 5.64
CA SER A 158 6.78 -9.69 5.23
C SER A 158 8.14 -10.38 5.02
N ASP A 159 8.23 -11.70 5.25
CA ASP A 159 9.41 -12.49 4.89
C ASP A 159 9.64 -12.45 3.37
N PHE A 160 10.91 -12.42 2.97
CA PHE A 160 11.28 -12.23 1.58
C PHE A 160 10.72 -13.34 0.67
N GLY A 161 10.73 -14.60 1.13
CA GLY A 161 10.25 -15.74 0.33
C GLY A 161 8.77 -15.59 -0.04
N SER A 162 7.93 -15.28 0.94
CA SER A 162 6.50 -15.04 0.74
C SER A 162 6.23 -13.84 -0.16
N VAL A 163 7.01 -12.76 0.01
CA VAL A 163 6.86 -11.53 -0.78
C VAL A 163 7.31 -11.75 -2.23
N ALA A 164 8.47 -12.38 -2.43
CA ALA A 164 8.99 -12.70 -3.77
C ALA A 164 8.06 -13.61 -4.56
N ALA A 165 7.52 -14.65 -3.92
CA ALA A 165 6.51 -15.52 -4.54
C ALA A 165 5.26 -14.72 -4.94
N ARG A 166 4.73 -13.88 -4.04
CA ARG A 166 3.56 -13.04 -4.28
C ARG A 166 3.78 -12.04 -5.43
N TRP A 167 4.96 -11.44 -5.53
CA TRP A 167 5.30 -10.52 -6.62
C TRP A 167 5.35 -11.22 -7.98
N LEU A 168 6.03 -12.37 -8.03
CA LEU A 168 6.08 -13.20 -9.24
C LEU A 168 4.66 -13.63 -9.68
N GLU A 169 3.82 -14.10 -8.75
CA GLU A 169 2.42 -14.47 -9.05
C GLU A 169 1.60 -13.28 -9.58
N LYS A 170 1.76 -12.08 -8.99
CA LYS A 170 1.11 -10.84 -9.48
C LYS A 170 1.51 -10.50 -10.92
N TRP A 171 2.73 -10.85 -11.32
CA TRP A 171 3.22 -10.71 -12.71
C TRP A 171 2.96 -11.94 -13.60
N GLY A 172 2.14 -12.89 -13.14
CA GLY A 172 1.73 -14.06 -13.91
C GLY A 172 2.80 -15.16 -14.01
N GLU A 173 3.86 -15.08 -13.22
CA GLU A 173 4.88 -16.13 -13.15
C GLU A 173 4.36 -17.33 -12.35
N PRO A 174 4.46 -18.56 -12.87
CA PRO A 174 3.98 -19.74 -12.16
C PRO A 174 4.90 -20.05 -10.97
N ILE A 175 4.32 -20.13 -9.77
CA ILE A 175 5.01 -20.53 -8.54
C ILE A 175 4.52 -21.91 -8.09
N THR A 176 5.44 -22.85 -7.97
CA THR A 176 5.16 -24.21 -7.48
C THR A 176 5.32 -24.31 -5.96
N PRO A 177 4.76 -25.34 -5.31
CA PRO A 177 5.00 -25.59 -3.89
C PRO A 177 6.48 -25.80 -3.53
N ASP A 178 7.29 -26.30 -4.48
CA ASP A 178 8.72 -26.48 -4.25
C ASP A 178 9.51 -25.18 -4.43
N ASP A 179 9.07 -24.26 -5.31
CA ASP A 179 9.61 -22.90 -5.35
C ASP A 179 9.43 -22.20 -3.99
N ARG A 180 8.27 -22.37 -3.34
CA ARG A 180 7.96 -21.76 -2.04
C ARG A 180 8.82 -22.28 -0.88
N LYS A 181 9.51 -23.41 -1.05
CA LYS A 181 10.44 -23.97 -0.05
C LYS A 181 11.89 -23.53 -0.29
N ASP A 182 12.18 -22.92 -1.44
CA ASP A 182 13.53 -22.55 -1.86
C ASP A 182 13.62 -21.03 -2.09
N THR A 183 13.91 -20.30 -1.00
CA THR A 183 14.05 -18.85 -1.02
C THR A 183 15.15 -18.38 -1.97
N GLN A 184 16.22 -19.15 -2.13
CA GLN A 184 17.30 -18.82 -3.06
C GLN A 184 16.83 -18.87 -4.52
N ARG A 185 16.03 -19.88 -4.86
CA ARG A 185 15.42 -19.98 -6.19
C ARG A 185 14.43 -18.84 -6.43
N LEU A 186 13.61 -18.48 -5.44
CA LEU A 186 12.71 -17.32 -5.54
C LEU A 186 13.49 -16.01 -5.75
N LEU A 187 14.58 -15.80 -5.00
CA LEU A 187 15.49 -14.67 -5.19
C LEU A 187 15.99 -14.59 -6.63
N TYR A 188 16.55 -15.69 -7.14
CA TYR A 188 17.09 -15.72 -8.50
C TYR A 188 16.02 -15.41 -9.55
N ARG A 189 14.83 -16.01 -9.43
CA ARG A 189 13.71 -15.78 -10.35
C ARG A 189 13.24 -14.33 -10.30
N LEU A 190 13.07 -13.76 -9.11
CA LEU A 190 12.62 -12.38 -8.96
C LEU A 190 13.64 -11.39 -9.53
N VAL A 191 14.92 -11.53 -9.18
CA VAL A 191 15.99 -10.66 -9.70
C VAL A 191 16.07 -10.74 -11.22
N ARG A 192 16.01 -11.96 -11.78
CA ARG A 192 15.98 -12.16 -13.23
C ARG A 192 14.79 -11.44 -13.85
N HIS A 193 13.59 -11.62 -13.29
CA HIS A 193 12.38 -11.00 -13.80
C HIS A 193 12.46 -9.46 -13.78
N LEU A 194 12.98 -8.86 -12.71
CA LEU A 194 13.18 -7.40 -12.60
C LEU A 194 14.28 -6.85 -13.52
N ARG A 195 15.29 -7.65 -13.86
CA ARG A 195 16.37 -7.26 -14.79
C ARG A 195 15.96 -7.37 -16.25
N GLU A 196 15.15 -8.37 -16.58
CA GLU A 196 14.68 -8.61 -17.95
C GLU A 196 13.45 -7.76 -18.31
N ASN A 197 12.69 -7.31 -17.30
CA ASN A 197 11.47 -6.54 -17.50
C ASN A 197 11.54 -5.21 -16.76
N ARG A 198 11.16 -4.12 -17.43
CA ARG A 198 11.01 -2.82 -16.76
C ARG A 198 9.80 -2.88 -15.82
N ARG A 199 10.06 -2.94 -14.51
CA ARG A 199 9.04 -2.96 -13.46
C ARG A 199 9.26 -1.79 -12.50
N LEU A 200 8.17 -1.20 -12.01
CA LEU A 200 8.18 -0.24 -10.90
C LEU A 200 7.60 -0.93 -9.67
N VAL A 201 8.40 -1.06 -8.62
CA VAL A 201 7.97 -1.62 -7.34
C VAL A 201 7.99 -0.52 -6.29
N LEU A 202 6.82 -0.21 -5.74
CA LEU A 202 6.66 0.71 -4.61
C LEU A 202 6.59 -0.12 -3.33
N MET A 203 7.63 -0.02 -2.50
CA MET A 203 7.70 -0.63 -1.17
C MET A 203 7.39 0.43 -0.12
N ASP A 204 6.20 0.38 0.48
CA ASP A 204 5.77 1.32 1.52
C ASP A 204 5.97 0.73 2.93
N SER A 205 6.23 1.63 3.89
CA SER A 205 6.50 1.27 5.30
C SER A 205 7.66 0.28 5.47
N LEU A 206 8.77 0.51 4.75
CA LEU A 206 9.97 -0.34 4.79
C LEU A 206 10.53 -0.53 6.21
N GLU A 207 10.32 0.43 7.10
CA GLU A 207 10.66 0.35 8.52
C GLU A 207 10.16 -0.93 9.22
N ASN A 208 9.06 -1.52 8.74
CA ASN A 208 8.45 -2.72 9.32
C ASN A 208 9.20 -4.03 8.98
N ILE A 209 10.18 -3.99 8.07
CA ILE A 209 11.07 -5.12 7.77
C ILE A 209 12.52 -4.85 8.15
N LEU A 210 12.76 -3.76 8.88
CA LEU A 210 14.07 -3.39 9.42
C LEU A 210 14.10 -3.63 10.93
N GLN A 211 15.30 -3.88 11.44
CA GLN A 211 15.60 -3.96 12.86
C GLN A 211 15.80 -2.54 13.40
N GLY A 212 15.27 -2.28 14.59
CA GLY A 212 15.39 -1.00 15.27
C GLY A 212 14.03 -0.36 15.56
N ASN A 213 14.06 0.92 15.90
CA ASN A 213 12.88 1.69 16.31
C ASN A 213 13.14 3.19 16.14
N GLU A 214 12.16 4.02 16.50
CA GLU A 214 12.27 5.48 16.40
C GLU A 214 13.39 6.10 17.27
N GLU A 215 13.77 5.47 18.38
CA GLU A 215 14.78 5.98 19.31
C GLU A 215 16.20 5.61 18.90
N GLU A 216 16.41 4.36 18.48
CA GLU A 216 17.73 3.83 18.09
C GLU A 216 18.02 3.98 16.58
N GLY A 217 16.99 4.32 15.80
CA GLY A 217 17.00 4.26 14.34
C GLY A 217 16.83 2.83 13.81
N TRP A 218 16.71 2.72 12.49
CA TRP A 218 16.65 1.44 11.79
C TRP A 218 17.98 1.13 11.12
N SER A 219 18.43 -0.12 11.22
CA SER A 219 19.74 -0.55 10.71
C SER A 219 19.64 -1.65 9.66
N ASP A 220 19.50 -2.90 10.10
CA ASP A 220 19.59 -4.11 9.28
C ASP A 220 18.19 -4.65 8.93
N PHE A 221 18.07 -5.43 7.88
CA PHE A 221 16.83 -6.16 7.63
C PHE A 221 16.62 -7.26 8.68
N THR A 222 15.36 -7.50 9.06
CA THR A 222 15.00 -8.63 9.94
C THR A 222 15.22 -9.97 9.26
N ASP A 223 15.04 -10.02 7.93
CA ASP A 223 15.30 -11.17 7.07
C ASP A 223 16.51 -10.88 6.16
N GLU A 224 17.57 -11.68 6.28
CA GLU A 224 18.82 -11.55 5.51
C GLU A 224 18.62 -11.67 3.99
N TRP A 225 17.53 -12.30 3.54
CA TRP A 225 17.23 -12.43 2.12
C TRP A 225 16.89 -11.10 1.46
N TRP A 226 16.36 -10.13 2.21
CA TRP A 226 16.18 -8.75 1.72
C TRP A 226 17.52 -8.09 1.39
N VAL A 227 18.56 -8.29 2.22
CA VAL A 227 19.92 -7.78 1.94
C VAL A 227 20.45 -8.40 0.64
N LYS A 228 20.34 -9.72 0.51
CA LYS A 228 20.77 -10.46 -0.69
C LYS A 228 20.03 -9.98 -1.94
N PHE A 229 18.75 -9.67 -1.82
CA PHE A 229 17.94 -9.11 -2.91
C PHE A 229 18.46 -7.76 -3.39
N PHE A 230 18.59 -6.77 -2.50
CA PHE A 230 19.06 -5.44 -2.90
C PHE A 230 20.50 -5.46 -3.44
N GLN A 231 21.37 -6.34 -2.91
CA GLN A 231 22.72 -6.54 -3.46
C GLN A 231 22.74 -7.18 -4.85
N SER A 232 21.66 -7.89 -5.20
CA SER A 232 21.54 -8.62 -6.47
C SER A 232 20.85 -7.83 -7.58
N LEU A 233 20.43 -6.57 -7.37
CA LEU A 233 19.72 -5.76 -8.38
C LEU A 233 20.68 -5.10 -9.39
#